data_AF-A0A846GDI7-F1
#
_entry.id   AF-A0A846GDI7-F1
#
_cell.length_a   1.000
_cell.length_b   1.000
_cell.length_c   1.000
_cell.angle_alpha   90.00
_cell.angle_beta   90.00
_cell.angle_gamma   90.00
#
_symmetry.space_group_name_H-M   'P 1'
#
loop_
_entity.id
_entity.type
_entity.pdbx_description
1 polymer ?
#
loop_
_entity_poly.entity_id
_entity_poly.type
_entity_poly.pdbx_seq_one_letter_code
_entity_poly.pdbx_strand_id
1 'polypeptide(L)'
;MSTYPQETLERPNYLGSIESNSDSEQQQKLVEEVAPNLERLLIEFDTDKIEGTNNTVEFNREENRLTLVSNSSKEIVLDAEWDTEQDRWNDRGSSLTTEERDRIIGATEHILWEKESNEQQQKLVEEVAPHLIDVLNEFETNKYQGRNNTVEFNREENRLTLISNLSKEIVLDAEWDTEQDRWNDRGSSLTTEERDRIIGATEKLFQQEKSTDFER
;
A
#
# COMPACT_ATOMS: atom_id res chain seq x y z
N MET A 1 -18.65 -72.34 -47.38
CA MET A 1 -19.38 -71.39 -46.51
C MET A 1 -18.65 -71.38 -45.19
N SER A 2 -17.76 -70.42 -44.96
CA SER A 2 -17.03 -70.27 -43.70
C SER A 2 -17.82 -69.38 -42.75
N THR A 3 -18.11 -69.90 -41.56
CA THR A 3 -18.69 -69.17 -40.42
C THR A 3 -17.60 -68.98 -39.37
N TYR A 4 -17.20 -67.73 -39.14
CA TYR A 4 -16.32 -67.32 -38.04
C TYR A 4 -17.13 -67.24 -36.73
N PRO A 5 -16.61 -67.72 -35.60
CA PRO A 5 -17.17 -67.40 -34.29
C PRO A 5 -16.67 -66.02 -33.83
N GLN A 6 -17.59 -65.18 -33.34
CA GLN A 6 -17.27 -63.89 -32.73
C GLN A 6 -16.74 -64.11 -31.31
N GLU A 7 -15.49 -63.68 -31.07
CA GLU A 7 -14.94 -63.48 -29.73
C GLU A 7 -15.64 -62.31 -29.06
N THR A 8 -16.23 -62.56 -27.88
CA THR A 8 -16.68 -61.52 -26.96
C THR A 8 -15.46 -60.82 -26.38
N LEU A 9 -15.10 -59.66 -26.94
CA LEU A 9 -14.23 -58.71 -26.27
C LEU A 9 -14.98 -58.10 -25.08
N GLU A 10 -14.64 -58.56 -23.88
CA GLU A 10 -14.83 -57.79 -22.67
C GLU A 10 -14.07 -56.46 -22.82
N ARG A 11 -14.81 -55.35 -22.82
CA ARG A 11 -14.20 -54.02 -22.76
C ARG A 11 -13.66 -53.81 -21.34
N PRO A 12 -12.38 -53.50 -21.15
CA PRO A 12 -11.94 -52.96 -19.87
C PRO A 12 -12.55 -51.55 -19.69
N ASN A 13 -13.25 -51.36 -18.58
CA ASN A 13 -13.66 -50.05 -18.09
C ASN A 13 -12.40 -49.22 -17.79
N TYR A 14 -12.02 -48.32 -18.70
CA TYR A 14 -11.15 -47.18 -18.39
C TYR A 14 -12.03 -46.00 -18.01
N LEU A 15 -12.37 -45.92 -16.72
CA LEU A 15 -12.78 -44.68 -16.05
C LEU A 15 -11.61 -44.27 -15.17
N GLY A 16 -10.54 -43.80 -15.80
CA GLY A 16 -9.40 -43.16 -15.14
C GLY A 16 -9.50 -41.65 -15.34
N SER A 17 -9.83 -40.95 -14.25
CA SER A 17 -9.31 -39.63 -13.87
C SER A 17 -9.11 -38.58 -14.98
N ILE A 18 -10.18 -37.85 -15.33
CA ILE A 18 -10.08 -36.59 -16.09
C ILE A 18 -10.40 -35.38 -15.20
N GLU A 19 -11.14 -35.55 -14.09
CA GLU A 19 -11.53 -34.45 -13.19
C GLU A 19 -10.40 -33.97 -12.24
N SER A 20 -9.38 -34.79 -11.96
CA SER A 20 -8.32 -34.41 -11.00
C SER A 20 -7.32 -33.38 -11.54
N ASN A 21 -7.11 -33.34 -12.86
CA ASN A 21 -6.11 -32.44 -13.45
C ASN A 21 -6.64 -30.99 -13.53
N SER A 22 -7.93 -30.80 -13.82
CA SER A 22 -8.53 -29.46 -13.93
C SER A 22 -8.51 -28.72 -12.60
N ASP A 23 -8.78 -29.41 -11.50
CA ASP A 23 -8.81 -28.80 -10.17
C ASP A 23 -7.40 -28.41 -9.72
N SER A 24 -6.39 -29.26 -10.00
CA SER A 24 -4.99 -28.94 -9.69
C SER A 24 -4.44 -27.78 -10.53
N GLU A 25 -4.78 -27.70 -11.82
CA GLU A 25 -4.38 -26.58 -12.69
C GLU A 25 -5.07 -25.28 -12.27
N GLN A 26 -6.35 -25.35 -11.90
CA GLN A 26 -7.08 -24.20 -11.38
C GLN A 26 -6.49 -23.73 -10.04
N GLN A 27 -6.16 -24.65 -9.13
CA GLN A 27 -5.56 -24.32 -7.84
C GLN A 27 -4.20 -23.66 -8.01
N GLN A 28 -3.36 -24.23 -8.88
CA GLN A 28 -2.07 -23.67 -9.25
C GLN A 28 -2.21 -22.24 -9.80
N LYS A 29 -3.19 -22.00 -10.68
CA LYS A 29 -3.45 -20.66 -11.22
C LYS A 29 -3.84 -19.66 -10.13
N LEU A 30 -4.68 -20.06 -9.17
CA LEU A 30 -5.06 -19.20 -8.05
C LEU A 30 -3.86 -18.86 -7.16
N VAL A 31 -2.97 -19.83 -6.93
CA VAL A 31 -1.71 -19.60 -6.20
C VAL A 31 -0.83 -18.58 -6.93
N GLU A 32 -0.66 -18.71 -8.24
CA GLU A 32 0.14 -17.77 -9.04
C GLU A 32 -0.43 -16.35 -9.07
N GLU A 33 -1.74 -16.19 -8.90
CA GLU A 33 -2.38 -14.88 -8.82
C GLU A 33 -2.28 -14.27 -7.41
N VAL A 34 -2.37 -15.08 -6.36
CA VAL A 34 -2.44 -14.60 -4.96
C VAL A 34 -1.06 -14.45 -4.32
N ALA A 35 -0.17 -15.43 -4.49
CA ALA A 35 1.11 -15.48 -3.78
C ALA A 35 2.01 -14.26 -4.06
N PRO A 36 2.19 -13.78 -5.30
CA PRO A 36 3.00 -12.58 -5.57
C PRO A 36 2.47 -11.32 -4.90
N ASN A 37 1.14 -11.19 -4.76
CA ASN A 37 0.54 -10.02 -4.11
C ASN A 37 0.85 -10.01 -2.62
N LEU A 38 0.70 -11.17 -1.96
CA LEU A 38 1.01 -11.34 -0.56
C LEU A 38 2.51 -11.21 -0.26
N GLU A 39 3.38 -11.75 -1.13
CA GLU A 39 4.83 -11.54 -1.04
C GLU A 39 5.19 -10.05 -1.15
N ARG A 40 4.63 -9.35 -2.15
CA ARG A 40 4.84 -7.90 -2.29
C ARG A 40 4.42 -7.16 -1.03
N LEU A 41 3.27 -7.52 -0.44
CA LEU A 41 2.81 -6.91 0.81
C LEU A 41 3.82 -7.11 1.94
N LEU A 42 4.36 -8.30 2.11
CA LEU A 42 5.37 -8.59 3.14
C LEU A 42 6.66 -7.77 2.93
N ILE A 43 7.12 -7.66 1.68
CA ILE A 43 8.30 -6.86 1.31
C ILE A 43 8.08 -5.37 1.62
N GLU A 44 6.93 -4.81 1.25
CA GLU A 44 6.62 -3.38 1.44
C GLU A 44 6.52 -2.96 2.91
N PHE A 45 6.23 -3.92 3.79
CA PHE A 45 6.18 -3.74 5.24
C PHE A 45 7.45 -4.24 5.96
N ASP A 46 8.46 -4.70 5.21
CA ASP A 46 9.71 -5.27 5.71
C ASP A 46 9.49 -6.28 6.85
N THR A 47 8.56 -7.21 6.63
CA THR A 47 8.17 -8.23 7.61
C THR A 47 7.99 -9.57 6.94
N ASP A 48 8.25 -10.64 7.69
CA ASP A 48 7.97 -12.00 7.24
C ASP A 48 6.55 -12.45 7.64
N LYS A 49 5.84 -11.63 8.43
CA LYS A 49 4.51 -11.98 8.94
C LYS A 49 3.61 -10.75 9.06
N ILE A 50 2.37 -10.89 8.61
CA ILE A 50 1.30 -9.91 8.85
C ILE A 50 0.09 -10.64 9.43
N GLU A 51 -0.29 -10.24 10.65
CA GLU A 51 -1.50 -10.71 11.31
C GLU A 51 -2.65 -9.75 11.01
N GLY A 52 -3.52 -10.12 10.07
CA GLY A 52 -4.75 -9.40 9.78
C GLY A 52 -5.89 -9.82 10.70
N THR A 53 -7.05 -9.17 10.56
CA THR A 53 -8.25 -9.53 11.34
C THR A 53 -8.71 -10.96 11.08
N ASN A 54 -8.78 -11.34 9.80
CA ASN A 54 -9.36 -12.62 9.38
C ASN A 54 -8.32 -13.68 9.06
N ASN A 55 -7.13 -13.27 8.59
CA ASN A 55 -6.09 -14.18 8.15
C ASN A 55 -4.73 -13.69 8.64
N THR A 56 -3.81 -14.63 8.78
CA THR A 56 -2.39 -14.37 8.99
C THR A 56 -1.63 -14.85 7.77
N VAL A 57 -0.80 -13.98 7.19
CA VAL A 57 0.14 -14.34 6.14
C VAL A 57 1.54 -14.43 6.74
N GLU A 58 2.28 -15.47 6.35
CA GLU A 58 3.65 -15.72 6.82
C GLU A 58 4.50 -16.27 5.67
N PHE A 59 5.69 -15.71 5.50
CA PHE A 59 6.70 -16.18 4.57
C PHE A 59 7.90 -16.77 5.31
N ASN A 60 8.08 -18.08 5.16
CA ASN A 60 9.26 -18.77 5.64
C ASN A 60 10.36 -18.71 4.57
N ARG A 61 11.34 -17.83 4.78
CA ARG A 61 12.49 -17.65 3.86
C ARG A 61 13.40 -18.87 3.75
N GLU A 62 13.47 -19.71 4.77
CA GLU A 62 14.31 -20.93 4.72
C GLU A 62 13.69 -21.98 3.82
N GLU A 63 12.37 -22.07 3.81
CA GLU A 63 11.60 -23.01 2.98
C GLU A 63 11.11 -22.39 1.67
N ASN A 64 11.38 -21.10 1.43
CA ASN A 64 10.79 -20.33 0.32
C ASN A 64 9.26 -20.50 0.25
N ARG A 65 8.60 -20.54 1.41
CA ARG A 65 7.21 -20.98 1.52
C ARG A 65 6.34 -19.87 2.09
N LEU A 66 5.28 -19.55 1.36
CA LEU A 66 4.28 -18.56 1.72
C LEU A 66 3.00 -19.28 2.18
N THR A 67 2.52 -18.92 3.36
CA THR A 67 1.29 -19.50 3.92
C THR A 67 0.31 -18.39 4.28
N LEU A 68 -0.97 -18.66 4.03
CA LEU A 68 -2.08 -17.85 4.51
C LEU A 68 -3.00 -18.73 5.35
N VAL A 69 -3.19 -18.39 6.61
CA VAL A 69 -4.00 -19.16 7.55
C VAL A 69 -5.19 -18.35 8.00
N SER A 70 -6.38 -18.96 7.96
CA SER A 70 -7.59 -18.40 8.54
C SER A 70 -7.46 -18.31 10.06
N ASN A 71 -7.63 -17.12 10.62
CA ASN A 71 -7.47 -16.92 12.07
C ASN A 71 -8.58 -17.60 12.88
N SER A 72 -9.77 -17.74 12.30
CA SER A 72 -10.94 -18.34 12.96
C SER A 72 -10.95 -19.86 12.86
N SER A 73 -10.68 -20.44 11.69
CA SER A 73 -10.70 -21.90 11.49
C SER A 73 -9.33 -22.55 11.69
N LYS A 74 -8.24 -21.78 11.67
CA LYS A 74 -6.84 -22.27 11.64
C LYS A 74 -6.52 -23.14 10.43
N GLU A 75 -7.35 -23.08 9.39
CA GLU A 75 -7.12 -23.78 8.14
C GLU A 75 -6.15 -22.99 7.27
N ILE A 76 -5.28 -23.73 6.57
CA ILE A 76 -4.38 -23.17 5.56
C ILE A 76 -5.22 -22.91 4.31
N VAL A 77 -5.34 -21.64 3.94
CA VAL A 77 -6.07 -21.18 2.76
C VAL A 77 -5.15 -21.17 1.54
N LEU A 78 -3.91 -20.67 1.72
CA LEU A 78 -2.85 -20.73 0.71
C LEU A 78 -1.61 -21.38 1.32
N ASP A 79 -1.04 -22.31 0.56
CA ASP A 79 0.22 -22.98 0.81
C ASP A 79 1.02 -23.01 -0.49
N ALA A 80 1.97 -22.10 -0.63
CA ALA A 80 2.72 -21.89 -1.85
C ALA A 80 4.22 -21.96 -1.58
N GLU A 81 4.97 -22.59 -2.47
CA GLU A 81 6.44 -22.62 -2.42
C GLU A 81 7.02 -21.99 -3.67
N TRP A 82 7.98 -21.09 -3.49
CA TRP A 82 8.69 -20.45 -4.59
C TRP A 82 9.73 -21.40 -5.16
N ASP A 83 9.54 -21.78 -6.42
CA ASP A 83 10.49 -22.59 -7.20
C ASP A 83 11.44 -21.66 -7.95
N THR A 84 12.67 -21.58 -7.44
CA THR A 84 13.73 -20.76 -8.02
C THR A 84 14.21 -21.25 -9.38
N GLU A 85 14.01 -22.52 -9.74
CA GLU A 85 14.41 -23.05 -11.04
C GLU A 85 13.41 -22.66 -12.14
N GLN A 86 12.12 -22.59 -11.78
CA GLN A 86 11.03 -22.25 -12.68
C GLN A 86 10.55 -20.80 -12.59
N ASP A 87 11.09 -20.03 -11.64
CA ASP A 87 10.72 -18.62 -11.39
C ASP A 87 9.20 -18.47 -11.17
N ARG A 88 8.61 -19.38 -10.37
CA ARG A 88 7.16 -19.41 -10.12
C ARG A 88 6.81 -19.95 -8.74
N TRP A 89 5.62 -19.56 -8.27
CA TRP A 89 4.98 -20.16 -7.10
C TRP A 89 4.34 -21.49 -7.46
N ASN A 90 4.58 -22.54 -6.68
CA ASN A 90 3.95 -23.85 -6.82
C ASN A 90 2.98 -24.11 -5.66
N ASP A 91 1.80 -24.65 -5.98
CA ASP A 91 0.84 -25.07 -4.98
C ASP A 91 1.33 -26.28 -4.17
N ARG A 92 1.19 -26.21 -2.83
CA ARG A 92 1.56 -27.26 -1.87
C ARG A 92 0.36 -27.83 -1.11
N GLY A 93 -0.85 -27.43 -1.46
CA GLY A 93 -2.08 -27.88 -0.80
C GLY A 93 -3.00 -26.74 -0.40
N SER A 94 -3.02 -25.67 -1.20
CA SER A 94 -3.92 -24.54 -1.01
C SER A 94 -5.37 -24.98 -1.18
N SER A 95 -6.27 -24.31 -0.46
CA SER A 95 -7.72 -24.47 -0.60
C SER A 95 -8.40 -23.21 -1.13
N LEU A 96 -7.65 -22.36 -1.86
CA LEU A 96 -8.16 -21.09 -2.38
C LEU A 96 -9.36 -21.30 -3.29
N THR A 97 -10.42 -20.56 -3.00
CA THR A 97 -11.51 -20.33 -3.93
C THR A 97 -11.29 -19.05 -4.75
N THR A 98 -11.98 -18.91 -5.88
CA THR A 98 -11.96 -17.66 -6.67
C THR A 98 -12.41 -16.45 -5.83
N GLU A 99 -13.39 -16.63 -4.95
CA GLU A 99 -13.87 -15.57 -4.07
C GLU A 99 -12.81 -15.13 -3.07
N GLU A 100 -12.07 -16.07 -2.48
CA GLU A 100 -10.95 -15.76 -1.59
C GLU A 100 -9.83 -15.06 -2.34
N ARG A 101 -9.50 -15.52 -3.55
CA ARG A 101 -8.53 -14.84 -4.42
C ARG A 101 -8.91 -13.39 -4.66
N ASP A 102 -10.16 -13.11 -5.05
CA ASP A 102 -10.62 -11.73 -5.29
C ASP A 102 -10.59 -10.89 -4.01
N ARG A 103 -11.00 -11.46 -2.88
CA ARG A 103 -10.94 -10.79 -1.57
C ARG A 103 -9.51 -10.47 -1.15
N ILE A 104 -8.58 -11.40 -1.31
CA ILE A 104 -7.17 -11.25 -0.90
C ILE A 104 -6.47 -10.23 -1.78
N ILE A 105 -6.62 -10.32 -3.10
CA ILE A 105 -6.01 -9.37 -4.04
C ILE A 105 -6.55 -7.97 -3.78
N GLY A 106 -7.88 -7.80 -3.71
CA GLY A 106 -8.49 -6.50 -3.46
C GLY A 106 -8.08 -5.88 -2.12
N ALA A 107 -7.95 -6.69 -1.06
CA ALA A 107 -7.47 -6.20 0.23
C ALA A 107 -5.98 -5.79 0.17
N THR A 108 -5.16 -6.58 -0.52
CA THR A 108 -3.73 -6.31 -0.66
C THR A 108 -3.47 -5.04 -1.47
N GLU A 109 -4.15 -4.89 -2.60
CA GLU A 109 -4.07 -3.69 -3.45
C GLU A 109 -4.50 -2.44 -2.69
N HIS A 110 -5.58 -2.52 -1.89
CA HIS A 110 -6.04 -1.40 -1.07
C HIS A 110 -4.99 -0.98 -0.04
N ILE A 111 -4.42 -1.94 0.71
CA ILE A 111 -3.40 -1.65 1.73
C ILE A 111 -2.16 -1.01 1.11
N LEU A 112 -1.70 -1.54 -0.03
CA LEU A 112 -0.55 -1.00 -0.75
C LEU A 112 -0.83 0.42 -1.26
N TRP A 113 -2.02 0.64 -1.82
CA TRP A 113 -2.44 1.97 -2.26
C TRP A 113 -2.52 2.98 -1.11
N GLU A 114 -3.07 2.60 0.05
CA GLU A 114 -3.11 3.46 1.22
C GLU A 114 -1.71 3.81 1.72
N LYS A 115 -0.79 2.84 1.75
CA LYS A 115 0.61 3.07 2.10
C LYS A 115 1.27 4.06 1.13
N GLU A 116 1.17 3.81 -0.17
CA GLU A 116 1.73 4.70 -1.21
C GLU A 116 1.15 6.12 -1.11
N SER A 117 -0.17 6.23 -0.89
CA SER A 117 -0.86 7.52 -0.70
C SER A 117 -0.37 8.26 0.55
N ASN A 118 -0.23 7.55 1.68
CA ASN A 118 0.28 8.14 2.93
C ASN A 118 1.75 8.57 2.79
N GLU A 119 2.59 7.76 2.14
CA GLU A 119 3.98 8.13 1.84
C GLU A 119 4.06 9.35 0.92
N GLN A 120 3.14 9.48 -0.04
CA GLN A 120 3.05 10.66 -0.90
C GLN A 120 2.63 11.91 -0.11
N GLN A 121 1.61 11.80 0.77
CA GLN A 121 1.22 12.92 1.64
C GLN A 121 2.35 13.34 2.57
N GLN A 122 3.04 12.37 3.17
CA GLN A 122 4.19 12.61 4.03
C GLN A 122 5.29 13.39 3.31
N LYS A 123 5.60 13.03 2.05
CA LYS A 123 6.57 13.78 1.23
C LYS A 123 6.12 15.22 0.97
N LEU A 124 4.84 15.44 0.66
CA LEU A 124 4.31 16.79 0.44
C LEU A 124 4.39 17.64 1.72
N VAL A 125 4.10 17.05 2.88
CA VAL A 125 4.24 17.71 4.18
C VAL A 125 5.69 18.11 4.44
N GLU A 126 6.65 17.20 4.24
CA GLU A 126 8.08 17.48 4.43
C GLU A 126 8.61 18.58 3.51
N GLU A 127 8.08 18.68 2.29
CA GLU A 127 8.45 19.75 1.36
C GLU A 127 7.82 21.08 1.76
N VAL A 128 6.53 21.11 2.13
CA VAL A 128 5.77 22.35 2.33
C VAL A 128 5.96 22.97 3.72
N ALA A 129 5.99 22.16 4.77
CA ALA A 129 6.00 22.64 6.15
C ALA A 129 7.19 23.56 6.48
N PRO A 130 8.45 23.27 6.06
CA PRO A 130 9.58 24.17 6.30
C PRO A 130 9.38 25.56 5.71
N HIS A 131 8.88 25.66 4.47
CA HIS A 131 8.64 26.96 3.83
C HIS A 131 7.60 27.81 4.56
N LEU A 132 6.59 27.16 5.13
CA LEU A 132 5.57 27.84 5.93
C LEU A 132 6.13 28.32 7.27
N ILE A 133 7.01 27.54 7.90
CA ILE A 133 7.72 27.96 9.12
C ILE A 133 8.66 29.12 8.84
N ASP A 134 9.37 29.12 7.71
CA ASP A 134 10.21 30.25 7.32
C ASP A 134 9.40 31.54 7.22
N VAL A 135 8.19 31.48 6.64
CA VAL A 135 7.29 32.65 6.57
C VAL A 135 6.90 33.13 7.98
N LEU A 136 6.54 32.20 8.87
CA LEU A 136 6.19 32.54 10.24
C LEU A 136 7.37 33.17 11.00
N ASN A 137 8.58 32.64 10.81
CA ASN A 137 9.81 33.15 11.43
C ASN A 137 10.18 34.53 10.92
N GLU A 138 10.11 34.76 9.61
CA GLU A 138 10.42 36.06 8.98
C GLU A 138 9.49 37.16 9.49
N PHE A 139 8.19 36.88 9.62
CA PHE A 139 7.23 37.82 10.19
C PHE A 139 7.16 37.79 11.73
N GLU A 140 8.06 37.06 12.39
CA GLU A 140 8.13 36.86 13.85
C GLU A 140 6.76 36.55 14.49
N THR A 141 5.96 35.73 13.82
CA THR A 141 4.58 35.43 14.21
C THR A 141 4.33 33.93 14.29
N ASN A 142 3.39 33.51 15.12
CA ASN A 142 2.89 32.13 15.12
C ASN A 142 1.72 31.94 14.15
N LYS A 143 1.23 33.03 13.54
CA LYS A 143 0.09 33.00 12.64
C LYS A 143 0.26 34.04 11.54
N TYR A 144 0.15 33.59 10.29
CA TYR A 144 0.17 34.47 9.13
C TYR A 144 -1.09 34.25 8.29
N GLN A 145 -1.87 35.32 8.15
CA GLN A 145 -3.08 35.32 7.35
C GLN A 145 -2.78 35.87 5.95
N GLY A 146 -2.58 34.95 5.01
CA GLY A 146 -2.46 35.28 3.60
C GLY A 146 -3.82 35.53 2.95
N ARG A 147 -3.79 35.83 1.65
CA ARG A 147 -5.01 36.06 0.85
C ARG A 147 -5.89 34.81 0.77
N ASN A 148 -5.29 33.68 0.40
CA ASN A 148 -6.02 32.44 0.13
C ASN A 148 -5.99 31.46 1.30
N ASN A 149 -4.92 31.47 2.09
CA ASN A 149 -4.71 30.54 3.19
C ASN A 149 -4.26 31.28 4.45
N THR A 150 -4.54 30.68 5.60
CA THR A 150 -3.98 31.08 6.88
C THR A 150 -3.09 29.95 7.38
N VAL A 151 -1.85 30.28 7.72
CA VAL A 151 -0.91 29.35 8.36
C VAL A 151 -0.81 29.68 9.84
N GLU A 152 -0.81 28.65 10.68
CA GLU A 152 -0.70 28.78 12.13
C GLU A 152 0.16 27.66 12.70
N PHE A 153 1.11 28.02 13.56
CA PHE A 153 1.98 27.10 14.28
C PHE A 153 1.70 27.15 15.78
N ASN A 154 1.19 26.04 16.32
CA ASN A 154 1.02 25.84 17.74
C ASN A 154 2.31 25.25 18.34
N ARG A 155 3.07 26.07 19.07
CA ARG A 155 4.33 25.68 19.72
C ARG A 155 4.16 24.68 20.86
N GLU A 156 3.00 24.63 21.51
CA GLU A 156 2.75 23.69 22.61
C GLU A 156 2.55 22.27 22.09
N GLU A 157 1.92 22.15 20.92
CA GLU A 157 1.64 20.88 20.24
C GLU A 157 2.66 20.56 19.14
N ASN A 158 3.65 21.42 18.90
CA ASN A 158 4.56 21.36 17.75
C ASN A 158 3.82 21.17 16.40
N ARG A 159 2.64 21.77 16.28
CA ARG A 159 1.71 21.49 15.19
C ARG A 159 1.56 22.67 14.24
N LEU A 160 1.78 22.43 12.96
CA LEU A 160 1.60 23.37 11.87
C LEU A 160 0.30 23.06 11.14
N THR A 161 -0.52 24.08 10.94
CA THR A 161 -1.76 23.98 10.18
C THR A 161 -1.82 25.03 9.07
N LEU A 162 -2.29 24.62 7.89
CA LEU A 162 -2.64 25.52 6.80
C LEU A 162 -4.12 25.35 6.49
N ILE A 163 -4.89 26.44 6.61
CA ILE A 163 -6.33 26.42 6.40
C ILE A 163 -6.67 27.27 5.17
N SER A 164 -7.48 26.71 4.28
CA SER A 164 -8.07 27.44 3.16
C SER A 164 -9.04 28.49 3.68
N ASN A 165 -8.81 29.77 3.35
CA ASN A 165 -9.68 30.85 3.81
C ASN A 165 -11.08 30.77 3.18
N LEU A 166 -11.18 30.16 1.98
CA LEU A 166 -12.42 30.02 1.23
C LEU A 166 -13.26 28.83 1.71
N SER A 167 -12.67 27.63 1.77
CA SER A 167 -13.40 26.41 2.15
C SER A 167 -13.41 26.15 3.66
N LYS A 168 -12.50 26.79 4.41
CA LYS A 168 -12.24 26.52 5.84
C LYS A 168 -11.73 25.10 6.12
N GLU A 169 -11.32 24.39 5.08
CA GLU A 169 -10.71 23.07 5.20
C GLU A 169 -9.24 23.20 5.59
N ILE A 170 -8.78 22.23 6.37
CA ILE A 170 -7.37 22.05 6.68
C ILE A 170 -6.74 21.39 5.46
N VAL A 171 -5.77 22.08 4.85
CA VAL A 171 -5.04 21.62 3.68
C VAL A 171 -3.76 20.91 4.11
N LEU A 172 -3.08 21.46 5.12
CA LEU A 172 -1.90 20.87 5.76
C LEU A 172 -2.16 20.75 7.25
N ASP A 173 -1.91 19.57 7.79
CA ASP A 173 -1.88 19.27 9.22
C ASP A 173 -0.64 18.45 9.51
N ALA A 174 0.37 19.08 10.10
CA ALA A 174 1.67 18.47 10.31
C ALA A 174 2.15 18.70 11.74
N GLU A 175 2.87 17.74 12.28
CA GLU A 175 3.51 17.86 13.59
C GLU A 175 5.02 17.70 13.43
N TRP A 176 5.77 18.53 14.14
CA TRP A 176 7.20 18.39 14.22
C TRP A 176 7.60 17.35 15.27
N ASP A 177 8.19 16.26 14.81
CA ASP A 177 8.78 15.23 15.66
C ASP A 177 10.23 15.62 15.98
N THR A 178 10.45 16.04 17.22
CA THR A 178 11.76 16.44 17.72
C THR A 178 12.74 15.28 17.86
N GLU A 179 12.27 14.04 17.99
CA GLU A 179 13.14 12.86 18.12
C GLU A 179 13.68 12.44 16.75
N GLN A 180 12.85 12.59 15.71
CA GLN A 180 13.20 12.22 14.33
C GLN A 180 13.69 13.40 13.48
N ASP A 181 13.66 14.63 14.00
CA ASP A 181 14.02 15.87 13.30
C ASP A 181 13.27 16.03 11.95
N ARG A 182 11.96 15.72 11.97
CA ARG A 182 11.12 15.74 10.77
C ARG A 182 9.69 16.18 11.04
N TRP A 183 9.01 16.64 9.99
CA TRP A 183 7.56 16.82 9.99
C TRP A 183 6.86 15.49 9.77
N ASN A 184 5.79 15.21 10.49
CA ASN A 184 4.91 14.06 10.32
C ASN A 184 3.52 14.53 9.89
N ASP A 185 2.95 13.89 8.88
CA ASP A 185 1.56 14.14 8.48
C ASP A 185 0.57 13.69 9.57
N ARG A 186 -0.45 14.53 9.82
CA ARG A 186 -1.54 14.29 10.77
C ARG A 186 -2.92 14.26 10.12
N GLY A 187 -3.00 14.30 8.80
CA GLY A 187 -4.26 14.33 8.05
C GLY A 187 -4.31 15.46 7.03
N SER A 188 -3.19 15.75 6.37
CA SER A 188 -3.12 16.72 5.28
C SER A 188 -3.87 16.20 4.06
N SER A 189 -4.38 17.13 3.27
CA SER A 189 -5.01 16.86 1.98
C SER A 189 -4.26 17.56 0.84
N LEU A 190 -2.94 17.68 0.98
CA LEU A 190 -2.11 18.43 0.04
C LEU A 190 -2.12 17.76 -1.33
N THR A 191 -2.25 18.59 -2.35
CA THR A 191 -1.97 18.21 -3.74
C THR A 191 -0.62 18.75 -4.19
N THR A 192 -0.04 18.16 -5.22
CA THR A 192 1.20 18.69 -5.83
C THR A 192 1.02 20.13 -6.34
N GLU A 193 -0.17 20.46 -6.88
CA GLU A 193 -0.47 21.83 -7.32
C GLU A 193 -0.49 22.81 -6.14
N GLU A 194 -1.06 22.42 -5.00
CA GLU A 194 -1.03 23.25 -3.80
C GLU A 194 0.38 23.41 -3.26
N ARG A 195 1.18 22.34 -3.23
CA ARG A 195 2.60 22.41 -2.87
C ARG A 195 3.34 23.42 -3.73
N ASP A 196 3.28 23.32 -5.06
CA ASP A 196 3.97 24.23 -5.97
C ASP A 196 3.48 25.68 -5.80
N ARG A 197 2.16 25.87 -5.59
CA ARG A 197 1.57 27.19 -5.35
C ARG A 197 2.04 27.79 -4.02
N ILE A 198 2.11 27.01 -2.95
CA ILE A 198 2.54 27.45 -1.63
C ILE A 198 4.01 27.83 -1.68
N ILE A 199 4.88 26.92 -2.15
CA ILE A 199 6.31 27.17 -2.26
C ILE A 199 6.57 28.42 -3.10
N GLY A 200 6.01 28.49 -4.31
CA GLY A 200 6.17 29.66 -5.17
C GLY A 200 5.58 30.96 -4.61
N ALA A 201 4.60 30.90 -3.70
CA ALA A 201 4.12 32.09 -2.98
C ALA A 201 5.07 32.51 -1.86
N THR A 202 5.60 31.56 -1.08
CA THR A 202 6.59 31.85 -0.02
C THR A 202 7.86 32.46 -0.60
N GLU A 203 8.40 31.90 -1.68
CA GLU A 203 9.59 32.44 -2.37
C GLU A 203 9.39 33.88 -2.85
N LYS A 204 8.20 34.20 -3.40
CA LYS A 204 7.86 35.56 -3.83
C LYS A 204 7.77 36.54 -2.66
N LEU A 205 7.25 36.10 -1.51
CA LEU A 205 7.21 36.93 -0.30
C LEU A 205 8.63 37.30 0.13
N PHE A 206 9.54 36.32 0.22
CA PHE A 206 10.94 36.56 0.59
C PHE A 206 11.71 37.44 -0.42
N GLN A 207 11.38 37.35 -1.72
CA GLN A 207 11.99 38.24 -2.73
C GLN A 207 11.50 39.69 -2.60
N GLN A 208 10.21 39.89 -2.31
CA GLN A 208 9.65 41.24 -2.12
C GLN A 208 10.24 41.94 -0.90
N GLU A 209 10.37 41.22 0.21
CA GLU A 209 10.93 41.78 1.45
C GLU A 209 12.40 42.19 1.29
N LYS A 210 13.21 41.31 0.69
CA LYS A 210 14.60 41.66 0.35
C LYS A 210 14.70 42.90 -0.53
N SER A 211 13.77 43.09 -1.47
CA SER A 211 13.77 44.31 -2.31
C SER A 211 13.42 45.58 -1.52
N THR A 212 12.54 45.48 -0.51
CA THR A 212 12.14 46.63 0.32
C THR A 212 13.18 47.03 1.35
N ASP A 213 14.01 46.09 1.81
CA ASP A 213 15.12 46.40 2.73
C ASP A 213 16.30 47.10 2.05
N PHE A 214 16.47 46.96 0.73
CA PHE A 214 17.47 47.73 -0.03
C PHE A 214 17.04 49.17 -0.34
N GLU A 215 15.77 49.54 -0.12
CA GLU A 215 15.25 50.89 -0.37
C GLU A 215 15.14 51.76 0.91
N ARG A 216 15.62 51.28 2.08
CA ARG A 216 15.67 52.04 3.35
C ARG A 216 17.07 52.54 3.68
#